data_AF-A0AAE9TKF0-F1
#
_entry.id   AF-A0AAE9TKF0-F1
#
_cell.length_a   1.000
_cell.length_b   1.000
_cell.length_c   1.000
_cell.angle_alpha   90.00
_cell.angle_beta   90.00
_cell.angle_gamma   90.00
#
_symmetry.space_group_name_H-M   'P 1'
#
loop_
_entity.id
_entity.type
_entity.pdbx_description
1 polymer ?
#
loop_
_entity_poly.entity_id
_entity_poly.type
_entity_poly.pdbx_seq_one_letter_code
_entity_poly.pdbx_strand_id
1 'polypeptide(L)'
;MDVTIRDLSYTKAVKTVNAVAKVFKRQIPSIMKMDNVTILSEASLNDPAVPVNSNPAIQIFIAFVTSLLLGIGLAFLLEVLDDTFKNEEDIEKELGLPTLSLITKMKKEDKRSDSSTTTPKQVGEGQYAAINQ
;
A
#
# COMPACT_ATOMS: atom_id res chain seq x y z
N MET A 1 -8.20 38.07 -19.96
CA MET A 1 -7.74 36.74 -20.38
C MET A 1 -6.67 36.35 -19.39
N ASP A 2 -6.80 35.17 -18.79
CA ASP A 2 -5.84 34.70 -17.80
C ASP A 2 -4.93 33.66 -18.44
N VAL A 3 -3.63 33.81 -18.20
CA VAL A 3 -2.60 32.90 -18.70
C VAL A 3 -1.89 32.32 -17.49
N THR A 4 -2.00 31.00 -17.33
CA THR A 4 -1.33 30.27 -16.24
C THR A 4 -0.30 29.31 -16.83
N ILE A 5 0.88 29.26 -16.21
CA ILE A 5 1.98 28.38 -16.63
C ILE A 5 2.44 27.59 -15.42
N ARG A 6 2.61 26.28 -15.60
CA ARG A 6 3.16 25.37 -14.61
C ARG A 6 4.54 24.91 -15.08
N ASP A 7 5.55 25.10 -14.24
CA ASP A 7 6.93 24.70 -14.51
C ASP A 7 7.55 24.15 -13.21
N LEU A 8 8.58 23.31 -13.32
CA LEU A 8 9.36 22.84 -12.18
C LEU A 8 10.11 23.99 -11.50
N SER A 9 10.49 25.03 -12.27
CA SER A 9 11.14 26.24 -11.76
C SER A 9 10.18 27.41 -11.76
N TYR A 10 9.88 27.94 -10.57
CA TYR A 10 9.02 29.11 -10.42
C TYR A 10 9.54 30.33 -11.21
N THR A 11 10.86 30.52 -11.25
CA THR A 11 11.50 31.58 -12.01
C THR A 11 11.26 31.47 -13.52
N LYS A 12 11.27 30.24 -14.06
CA LYS A 12 10.96 30.01 -15.48
C LYS A 12 9.49 30.27 -15.78
N ALA A 13 8.59 29.84 -14.90
CA ALA A 13 7.15 30.10 -15.05
C ALA A 13 6.85 31.59 -15.15
N VAL A 14 7.35 32.40 -14.20
CA VAL A 14 7.15 33.86 -14.17
C VAL A 14 7.68 34.53 -15.43
N LYS A 15 8.91 34.20 -15.85
CA LYS A 15 9.50 34.76 -17.07
C LYS A 15 8.67 34.43 -18.32
N THR A 16 8.16 33.20 -18.40
CA THR A 16 7.40 32.73 -19.56
C THR A 16 6.04 33.40 -19.63
N VAL A 17 5.32 33.53 -18.50
CA VAL A 17 4.01 34.23 -18.45
C VAL A 17 4.17 35.67 -18.92
N ASN A 18 5.15 36.38 -18.35
CA ASN A 18 5.38 37.79 -18.70
C ASN A 18 5.84 37.96 -20.16
N ALA A 19 6.63 37.02 -20.69
CA ALA A 19 7.01 37.02 -22.09
C ALA A 19 5.79 36.82 -23.02
N VAL A 20 4.93 35.84 -22.72
CA VAL A 20 3.69 35.58 -23.48
C VAL A 20 2.77 36.81 -23.43
N ALA A 21 2.56 37.39 -22.25
CA ALA A 21 1.74 38.60 -22.09
C ALA A 21 2.28 39.79 -22.90
N LYS A 22 3.61 39.97 -22.95
CA LYS A 22 4.25 41.04 -23.73
C LYS A 22 4.10 40.83 -25.24
N VAL A 23 4.23 39.59 -25.73
CA VAL A 23 4.00 39.28 -27.16
C VAL A 23 2.54 39.47 -27.52
N PHE A 24 1.61 39.02 -26.66
CA PHE A 24 0.17 39.20 -26.84
C PHE A 24 -0.21 40.68 -26.94
N LYS A 25 0.25 41.52 -26.00
CA LYS A 25 0.03 42.99 -26.04
C LYS A 25 0.51 43.62 -27.35
N ARG A 26 1.61 43.11 -27.93
CA ARG A 26 2.19 43.64 -29.17
C ARG A 26 1.41 43.21 -30.42
N GLN A 27 0.93 41.98 -30.48
CA GLN A 27 0.37 41.40 -31.71
C GLN A 27 -1.15 41.58 -31.83
N ILE A 28 -1.89 41.54 -30.72
CA ILE A 28 -3.36 41.54 -30.74
C ILE A 28 -3.98 42.81 -31.35
N PRO A 29 -3.49 44.03 -31.08
CA PRO A 29 -4.02 45.23 -31.72
C PRO A 29 -4.03 45.15 -33.25
N SER A 30 -3.00 44.52 -33.85
CA SER A 30 -2.88 44.37 -35.30
C SER A 30 -3.82 43.32 -35.89
N ILE A 31 -4.26 42.33 -35.10
CA ILE A 31 -5.10 41.21 -35.58
C ILE A 31 -6.58 41.51 -35.33
N MET A 32 -6.90 42.05 -34.15
CA MET A 32 -8.27 42.26 -33.71
C MET A 32 -8.76 43.71 -33.86
N LYS A 33 -7.92 44.63 -34.37
CA LYS A 33 -8.23 46.07 -34.51
C LYS A 33 -8.75 46.68 -33.20
N MET A 34 -8.02 46.45 -32.11
CA MET A 34 -8.35 46.92 -30.77
C MET A 34 -7.28 47.90 -30.28
N ASP A 35 -7.69 49.05 -29.76
CA ASP A 35 -6.77 50.16 -29.50
C ASP A 35 -6.13 50.15 -28.10
N ASN A 36 -6.66 49.36 -27.16
CA ASN A 36 -6.23 49.43 -25.77
C ASN A 36 -6.09 48.05 -25.10
N VAL A 37 -4.94 47.42 -25.31
CA VAL A 37 -4.54 46.19 -24.60
C VAL A 37 -3.56 46.55 -23.50
N THR A 38 -3.95 46.34 -22.25
CA THR A 38 -3.10 46.58 -21.07
C THR A 38 -3.01 45.32 -20.23
N ILE A 39 -1.83 45.07 -19.66
CA ILE A 39 -1.59 43.97 -18.73
C ILE A 39 -2.05 44.44 -17.35
N LEU A 40 -3.03 43.75 -16.77
CA LEU A 40 -3.61 44.11 -15.48
C LEU A 40 -2.73 43.70 -14.30
N SER A 41 -2.08 42.53 -14.42
CA SER A 41 -1.20 41.96 -13.40
C SER A 41 -0.05 41.25 -14.10
N GLU A 42 1.18 41.61 -13.74
CA GLU A 42 2.38 40.91 -14.15
C GLU A 42 2.69 39.82 -13.13
N ALA A 43 3.18 38.67 -13.58
CA ALA A 43 3.61 37.61 -12.67
C ALA A 43 4.88 38.04 -11.92
N SER A 44 4.91 37.87 -10.61
CA SER A 44 6.05 38.21 -9.75
C SER A 44 6.54 36.99 -8.97
N LEU A 45 7.85 36.95 -8.68
CA LEU A 45 8.43 35.94 -7.81
C LEU A 45 7.97 36.07 -6.35
N ASN A 46 7.40 37.21 -5.99
CA ASN A 46 6.88 37.47 -4.64
C ASN A 46 5.42 37.01 -4.50
N ASP A 47 4.76 36.64 -5.59
CA ASP A 47 3.40 36.14 -5.54
C ASP A 47 3.37 34.74 -4.92
N PRO A 48 2.31 34.38 -4.18
CA PRO A 48 2.19 33.07 -3.56
C PRO A 48 2.17 31.97 -4.62
N ALA A 49 3.25 31.19 -4.69
CA ALA A 49 3.36 30.06 -5.59
C ALA A 49 2.40 28.94 -5.13
N VAL A 50 1.51 28.51 -6.01
CA VAL A 50 0.63 27.37 -5.75
C VAL A 50 1.38 26.08 -6.12
N PRO A 51 1.52 25.10 -5.20
CA PRO A 51 2.16 23.83 -5.50
C PRO A 51 1.42 23.09 -6.61
N VAL A 52 2.19 22.46 -7.50
CA VAL A 52 1.64 21.65 -8.61
C VAL A 52 0.80 20.48 -8.09
N ASN A 53 1.14 19.99 -6.90
CA ASN A 53 0.57 18.83 -6.23
C ASN A 53 -0.20 19.22 -4.95
N SER A 54 -1.38 19.82 -5.13
CA SER A 54 -2.15 20.44 -4.02
C SER A 54 -2.84 19.46 -3.06
N ASN A 55 -2.88 18.15 -3.37
CA ASN A 55 -3.48 17.15 -2.50
C ASN A 55 -2.41 16.20 -1.93
N PRO A 56 -1.97 16.36 -0.67
CA PRO A 56 -1.04 15.43 -0.04
C PRO A 56 -1.73 14.09 0.29
N ALA A 57 -3.02 14.10 0.61
CA ALA A 57 -3.77 12.89 0.97
C ALA A 57 -3.79 11.85 -0.16
N ILE A 58 -4.02 12.28 -1.41
CA ILE A 58 -4.01 11.37 -2.56
C ILE A 58 -2.62 10.80 -2.83
N GLN A 59 -1.56 11.59 -2.64
CA GLN A 59 -0.18 11.14 -2.83
C GLN A 59 0.20 10.09 -1.79
N ILE A 60 -0.18 10.30 -0.53
CA ILE A 60 0.02 9.31 0.53
C ILE A 60 -0.75 8.03 0.23
N PHE A 61 -2.00 8.15 -0.22
CA PHE A 61 -2.81 6.99 -0.58
C PHE A 61 -2.18 6.18 -1.74
N ILE A 62 -1.73 6.87 -2.80
CA ILE A 62 -1.04 6.21 -3.93
C ILE A 62 0.25 5.53 -3.45
N ALA A 63 1.06 6.20 -2.64
CA ALA A 63 2.30 5.64 -2.11
C ALA A 63 2.07 4.41 -1.23
N PHE A 64 1.02 4.45 -0.39
CA PHE A 64 0.62 3.32 0.45
C PHE A 64 0.22 2.10 -0.38
N VAL A 65 -0.69 2.28 -1.36
CA VAL A 65 -1.14 1.20 -2.24
C VAL A 65 0.01 0.64 -3.07
N THR A 66 0.87 1.51 -3.60
CA THR A 66 2.05 1.10 -4.38
C THR A 66 3.00 0.25 -3.53
N SER A 67 3.27 0.68 -2.29
CA SER A 67 4.16 -0.04 -1.38
C SER A 67 3.57 -1.38 -0.94
N LEU A 68 2.25 -1.45 -0.74
CA LEU A 68 1.55 -2.69 -0.40
C LEU A 68 1.64 -3.71 -1.54
N LEU A 69 1.38 -3.27 -2.78
CA LEU A 69 1.52 -4.13 -3.96
C LEU A 69 2.96 -4.62 -4.14
N LEU A 70 3.94 -3.73 -3.97
CA LEU A 70 5.35 -4.12 -4.01
C LEU A 70 5.71 -5.10 -2.88
N GLY A 71 5.23 -4.87 -1.65
CA GLY A 71 5.51 -5.73 -0.50
C GLY A 71 4.93 -7.13 -0.67
N ILE A 72 3.69 -7.23 -1.15
CA ILE A 72 3.07 -8.51 -1.50
C ILE A 72 3.85 -9.20 -2.63
N GLY A 73 4.19 -8.45 -3.68
CA GLY A 73 4.99 -8.98 -4.80
C GLY A 73 6.36 -9.50 -4.36
N LEU A 74 7.04 -8.80 -3.45
CA LEU A 74 8.31 -9.24 -2.88
C LEU A 74 8.15 -10.48 -1.99
N ALA A 75 7.08 -10.60 -1.21
CA ALA A 75 6.81 -11.79 -0.42
C ALA A 75 6.60 -13.02 -1.32
N PHE A 76 5.82 -12.89 -2.39
CA PHE A 76 5.66 -13.96 -3.39
C PHE A 76 6.96 -14.30 -4.11
N LEU A 77 7.77 -13.29 -4.46
CA LEU A 77 9.07 -13.52 -5.09
C LEU A 77 9.99 -14.34 -4.17
N LEU A 78 10.02 -14.03 -2.88
CA LEU A 78 10.79 -14.80 -1.91
C LEU A 78 10.29 -16.22 -1.74
N GLU A 79 8.97 -16.45 -1.78
CA GLU A 79 8.40 -17.80 -1.70
C GLU A 79 8.73 -18.63 -2.96
N VAL A 80 8.69 -18.02 -4.14
CA VAL A 80 9.06 -18.71 -5.40
C VAL A 80 10.55 -19.03 -5.45
N LEU A 81 11.40 -18.25 -4.79
CA LEU A 81 12.84 -18.50 -4.67
C LEU A 81 13.19 -19.47 -3.53
N ASP A 82 12.22 -19.88 -2.71
CA ASP A 82 12.43 -20.80 -1.59
C ASP A 82 12.17 -22.25 -2.05
N ASP A 83 13.25 -22.96 -2.40
CA ASP A 83 13.20 -24.38 -2.80
C ASP A 83 13.03 -25.35 -1.60
N THR A 84 12.59 -24.87 -0.43
CA THR A 84 12.42 -25.72 0.77
C THR A 84 11.10 -26.48 0.74
N PHE A 85 11.15 -27.80 0.92
CA PHE A 85 9.95 -28.62 1.19
C PHE A 85 9.36 -28.29 2.55
N LYS A 86 8.17 -27.68 2.58
CA LYS A 86 7.49 -27.30 3.84
C LYS A 86 6.41 -28.30 4.23
N ASN A 87 5.79 -28.94 3.24
CA ASN A 87 4.61 -29.79 3.44
C ASN A 87 4.82 -31.19 2.86
N GLU A 88 4.06 -32.15 3.37
CA GLU A 88 4.04 -33.53 2.86
C GLU A 88 3.59 -33.60 1.40
N GLU A 89 2.65 -32.73 1.02
CA GLU A 89 2.16 -32.58 -0.36
C GLU A 89 3.26 -32.11 -1.33
N ASP A 90 4.20 -31.27 -0.86
CA ASP A 90 5.32 -30.78 -1.68
C ASP A 90 6.30 -31.92 -1.96
N ILE A 91 6.54 -32.78 -0.96
CA ILE A 91 7.38 -33.99 -1.06
C ILE A 91 6.75 -34.99 -2.04
N GLU A 92 5.45 -35.25 -1.94
CA GLU A 92 4.75 -36.19 -2.83
C GLU A 92 4.73 -35.69 -4.28
N LYS A 93 4.53 -34.39 -4.50
CA LYS A 93 4.54 -33.80 -5.86
C LYS A 93 5.90 -33.83 -6.54
N GLU A 94 6.98 -33.52 -5.83
CA GLU A 94 8.33 -33.45 -6.42
C GLU A 94 9.02 -34.82 -6.49
N LEU A 95 8.83 -35.68 -5.48
CA LEU A 95 9.50 -36.99 -5.41
C LEU A 95 8.62 -38.14 -5.92
N GLY A 96 7.30 -37.94 -6.04
CA GLY A 96 6.36 -38.96 -6.53
C GLY A 96 6.16 -40.13 -5.56
N LEU A 97 6.52 -39.96 -4.28
CA LEU A 97 6.48 -41.01 -3.27
C LEU A 97 5.43 -40.68 -2.20
N PRO A 98 4.61 -41.66 -1.78
CA PRO A 98 3.64 -41.45 -0.71
C PRO A 98 4.35 -41.25 0.64
N THR A 99 3.84 -40.35 1.46
CA THR A 99 4.35 -40.12 2.82
C THR A 99 4.03 -41.29 3.74
N LEU A 100 5.07 -41.88 4.32
CA LEU A 100 4.97 -43.10 5.14
C LEU A 100 4.67 -42.82 6.62
N SER A 101 5.14 -41.68 7.13
CA SER A 101 5.13 -41.34 8.57
C SER A 101 5.52 -39.87 8.77
N LEU A 102 4.86 -39.19 9.72
CA LEU A 102 5.20 -37.83 10.16
C LEU A 102 5.91 -37.88 11.52
N ILE A 103 7.17 -37.41 11.57
CA ILE A 103 7.94 -37.32 12.82
C ILE A 103 7.93 -35.87 13.30
N THR A 104 7.15 -35.60 14.35
CA THR A 104 7.10 -34.27 14.98
C THR A 104 8.35 -33.99 15.80
N LYS A 105 8.94 -32.81 15.60
CA LYS A 105 10.10 -32.34 16.37
C LYS A 105 9.64 -31.74 17.70
N MET A 106 9.77 -32.50 18.79
CA MET A 106 9.48 -31.99 20.14
C MET A 106 10.52 -30.94 20.57
N LYS A 107 10.07 -29.76 21.02
CA LYS A 107 10.95 -28.74 21.58
C LYS A 107 11.26 -29.04 23.05
N LYS A 108 12.37 -28.50 23.54
CA LYS A 108 12.85 -28.71 24.93
C LYS A 108 11.89 -28.11 25.97
N GLU A 109 11.07 -27.14 25.56
CA GLU A 109 10.05 -26.45 26.36
C GLU A 109 8.80 -27.32 26.59
N ASP A 110 8.46 -28.23 25.67
CA ASP A 110 7.30 -29.14 25.78
C ASP A 110 7.48 -30.23 26.85
N LYS A 111 8.70 -30.35 27.42
CA LYS A 111 9.02 -31.36 28.45
C LYS A 111 8.71 -30.93 29.89
N ARG A 112 8.09 -29.76 30.09
CA ARG A 112 7.78 -29.24 31.44
C ARG A 112 6.31 -28.87 31.58
N SER A 113 5.47 -29.87 31.83
CA SER A 113 4.36 -29.81 32.79
C SER A 113 3.41 -30.98 32.50
N ASP A 114 3.56 -32.07 33.24
CA ASP A 114 2.40 -32.82 33.72
C ASP A 114 2.80 -33.65 34.94
N SER A 115 2.84 -32.97 36.08
CA SER A 115 2.82 -33.60 37.39
C SER A 115 1.71 -32.94 38.21
N SER A 116 0.45 -33.19 37.82
CA SER A 116 -0.71 -32.93 38.67
C SER A 116 -1.67 -34.12 38.61
N THR A 117 -1.52 -34.98 39.62
CA THR A 117 -2.60 -35.53 40.44
C THR A 117 -3.67 -36.40 39.76
N THR A 118 -3.41 -37.72 39.82
CA THR A 118 -4.44 -38.78 39.88
C THR A 118 -5.48 -38.45 40.96
N THR A 119 -6.71 -38.13 40.57
CA THR A 119 -7.86 -38.08 41.49
C THR A 119 -8.55 -39.45 41.46
N PRO A 120 -8.69 -40.17 42.58
CA PRO A 120 -9.42 -41.43 42.60
C PRO A 120 -10.93 -41.18 42.44
N LYS A 121 -11.50 -41.87 41.46
CA LYS A 121 -12.92 -41.89 41.10
C LYS A 121 -13.76 -42.43 42.28
N GLN A 122 -14.48 -41.55 42.99
CA GLN A 122 -15.55 -41.97 43.91
C GLN A 122 -16.80 -42.34 43.09
N VAL A 123 -17.25 -43.58 43.24
CA VAL A 123 -18.41 -44.15 42.56
C VAL A 123 -19.65 -43.76 43.37
N GLY A 124 -20.39 -42.77 42.87
CA GLY A 124 -21.67 -42.36 43.43
C GLY A 124 -22.73 -43.44 43.17
N GLU A 125 -23.43 -43.82 44.23
CA GLU A 125 -24.50 -44.80 44.27
C GLU A 125 -25.59 -44.47 43.24
N GLY A 126 -25.94 -45.47 42.42
CA GLY A 126 -27.05 -45.39 41.49
C GLY A 126 -28.36 -45.41 42.25
N GLN A 127 -29.13 -44.34 42.14
CA GLN A 127 -30.46 -44.28 42.69
C GLN A 127 -31.44 -43.80 41.61
N TYR A 128 -32.51 -44.60 41.46
CA TYR A 128 -33.77 -44.32 40.78
C TYR A 128 -33.80 -44.50 39.25
N ALA A 129 -33.99 -45.75 38.80
CA ALA A 129 -34.87 -46.02 37.66
C ALA A 129 -36.15 -46.64 38.21
N ALA A 130 -37.20 -45.83 38.29
CA ALA A 130 -38.54 -46.29 38.58
C ALA A 130 -39.05 -47.14 37.41
N ILE A 131 -39.40 -48.38 37.73
CA ILE A 131 -40.57 -49.13 37.25
C ILE A 131 -41.50 -48.32 36.33
N ASN A 132 -41.74 -48.85 35.14
CA ASN A 132 -43.09 -48.91 34.59
C ASN A 132 -43.27 -50.18 33.75
N GLN A 133 -44.49 -50.69 33.90
CA GLN A 133 -45.07 -51.99 33.59
C GLN A 133 -44.89 -52.47 32.14
#